data_AF-A0A7X8CRV6-F1
#
_entry.id   AF-A0A7X8CRV6-F1
#
_cell.length_a   1.000
_cell.length_b   1.000
_cell.length_c   1.000
_cell.angle_alpha   90.00
_cell.angle_beta   90.00
_cell.angle_gamma   90.00
#
_symmetry.space_group_name_H-M   'P 1'
#
loop_
_entity.id
_entity.type
_entity.pdbx_description
1 polymer ?
#
loop_
_entity_poly.entity_id
_entity_poly.type
_entity_poly.pdbx_seq_one_letter_code
_entity_poly.pdbx_strand_id
1 'polypeptide(L)'
;DKKIPDDVREKILRFVKAGLAVAFMKGKSYLSMGSVSMGIAGSIVREDFFQEYLGMRNEYVDMSEFTRRLNQDIFDREEYDRAFSWTKKYCKEGKDYNEKPSSRERKDKEWEIIVKMALIARDLMVGNPKLKKIGFGEESLGHNAILSGFQGQRQWTDHMPNGDFLEAILCSSFDWNGIRPPYLVATENDAMNGVPMLFGYLLTNTAQMFSDIRTYWSPEAIRRVTGMQPEGLASNGIIHLINSGASALDFSGKQKKDGKACIKPFWEITGEDAAECLKATKWSPANTGYFRGGGFSSQFTTQDVMPVTISRVNLVKGLGPVLQLAEGWTVDLPEKMNSILTDRTDPGWPTTWFAPRLTGKGPFADVYSVMANWGANHSASSYGHIGADLISLASLLRIPVSMHNVPESQIFRPSSWNAFGMDKEGSDYRACSTYGPLYR
;
A
#
# COMPACT_ATOMS: atom_id res chain seq x y z
N ASP A 1 -10.57 16.75 -40.46
CA ASP A 1 -11.01 16.80 -39.05
C ASP A 1 -9.79 16.78 -38.14
N LYS A 2 -9.78 17.55 -37.05
CA LYS A 2 -8.67 17.66 -36.07
C LYS A 2 -9.05 17.13 -34.68
N LYS A 3 -10.27 16.63 -34.49
CA LYS A 3 -10.74 16.09 -33.21
C LYS A 3 -10.17 14.69 -33.00
N ILE A 4 -9.57 14.44 -31.83
CA ILE A 4 -9.16 13.10 -31.41
C ILE A 4 -10.40 12.36 -30.89
N PRO A 5 -10.80 11.22 -31.49
CA PRO A 5 -11.89 10.38 -30.99
C PRO A 5 -11.63 9.81 -29.59
N ASP A 6 -12.67 9.47 -28.86
CA ASP A 6 -12.55 9.07 -27.45
C ASP A 6 -11.84 7.71 -27.28
N ASP A 7 -12.05 6.77 -28.20
CA ASP A 7 -11.37 5.46 -28.22
C ASP A 7 -9.86 5.60 -28.50
N VAL A 8 -9.49 6.54 -29.38
CA VAL A 8 -8.08 6.87 -29.66
C VAL A 8 -7.46 7.57 -28.45
N ARG A 9 -8.18 8.53 -27.85
CA ARG A 9 -7.74 9.25 -26.65
C ARG A 9 -7.46 8.29 -25.50
N GLU A 10 -8.37 7.36 -25.24
CA GLU A 10 -8.21 6.35 -24.18
C GLU A 10 -6.91 5.56 -24.34
N LYS A 11 -6.66 5.03 -25.55
CA LYS A 11 -5.45 4.24 -25.86
C LYS A 11 -4.17 5.06 -25.73
N ILE A 12 -4.17 6.30 -26.23
CA ILE A 12 -3.00 7.20 -26.12
C ILE A 12 -2.71 7.49 -24.65
N LEU A 13 -3.72 7.87 -23.85
CA LEU A 13 -3.51 8.20 -22.45
C LEU A 13 -3.05 6.99 -21.64
N ARG A 14 -3.65 5.81 -21.87
CA ARG A 14 -3.23 4.55 -21.23
C ARG A 14 -1.77 4.21 -21.57
N PHE A 15 -1.41 4.29 -22.85
CA PHE A 15 -0.03 4.08 -23.30
C PHE A 15 0.95 5.06 -22.64
N VAL A 16 0.63 6.35 -22.65
CA VAL A 16 1.50 7.40 -22.10
C VAL A 16 1.67 7.23 -20.60
N LYS A 17 0.60 6.98 -19.84
CA LYS A 17 0.68 6.72 -18.39
C LYS A 17 1.56 5.52 -18.08
N ALA A 18 1.32 4.39 -18.74
CA ALA A 18 2.10 3.17 -18.53
C ALA A 18 3.58 3.38 -18.92
N GLY A 19 3.85 4.03 -20.05
CA GLY A 19 5.20 4.35 -20.51
C GLY A 19 5.94 5.29 -19.57
N LEU A 20 5.26 6.31 -19.03
CA LEU A 20 5.83 7.22 -18.03
C LEU A 20 6.15 6.48 -16.73
N ALA A 21 5.28 5.57 -16.27
CA ALA A 21 5.57 4.75 -15.08
C ALA A 21 6.86 3.92 -15.26
N VAL A 22 7.03 3.25 -16.41
CA VAL A 22 8.26 2.52 -16.74
C VAL A 22 9.49 3.44 -16.73
N ALA A 23 9.38 4.61 -17.36
CA ALA A 23 10.48 5.57 -17.45
C ALA A 23 10.86 6.17 -16.09
N PHE A 24 9.88 6.38 -15.21
CA PHE A 24 10.08 7.04 -13.92
C PHE A 24 10.79 6.13 -12.91
N MET A 25 10.47 4.83 -12.93
CA MET A 25 11.15 3.81 -12.10
C MET A 25 12.63 3.67 -12.45
N LYS A 26 12.98 3.80 -13.73
CA LYS A 26 14.35 3.60 -14.20
C LYS A 26 15.35 4.49 -13.45
N GLY A 27 16.39 3.86 -12.88
CA GLY A 27 17.46 4.49 -12.13
C GLY A 27 17.10 4.95 -10.72
N LYS A 28 15.89 4.66 -10.23
CA LYS A 28 15.51 4.87 -8.82
C LYS A 28 15.85 3.64 -7.97
N SER A 29 15.83 3.80 -6.66
CA SER A 29 16.12 2.71 -5.73
C SER A 29 14.86 2.18 -5.04
N TYR A 30 14.87 0.89 -4.73
CA TYR A 30 14.13 0.33 -3.60
C TYR A 30 15.05 0.36 -2.37
N LEU A 31 14.60 0.97 -1.27
CA LEU A 31 15.36 1.00 -0.02
C LEU A 31 14.79 -0.04 0.97
N SER A 32 15.59 -1.05 1.28
CA SER A 32 15.30 -2.06 2.31
C SER A 32 15.78 -1.55 3.67
N MET A 33 14.87 -1.21 4.58
CA MET A 33 15.19 -0.85 5.96
C MET A 33 15.01 -2.08 6.85
N GLY A 34 16.12 -2.75 7.15
CA GLY A 34 16.14 -4.15 7.53
C GLY A 34 16.14 -5.06 6.29
N SER A 35 15.70 -6.30 6.47
CA SER A 35 15.65 -7.33 5.43
C SER A 35 14.38 -8.18 5.59
N VAL A 36 14.50 -9.48 5.84
CA VAL A 36 13.36 -10.40 5.90
C VAL A 36 12.55 -10.21 7.18
N SER A 37 11.24 -10.04 7.04
CA SER A 37 10.30 -10.05 8.16
C SER A 37 9.61 -11.41 8.24
N MET A 38 9.76 -12.11 9.36
CA MET A 38 9.00 -13.33 9.71
C MET A 38 8.95 -14.45 8.65
N GLY A 39 9.93 -14.50 7.74
CA GLY A 39 9.97 -15.47 6.64
C GLY A 39 8.99 -15.15 5.50
N ILE A 40 8.42 -13.94 5.44
CA ILE A 40 7.56 -13.49 4.35
C ILE A 40 8.36 -13.47 3.06
N ALA A 41 7.93 -14.25 2.07
CA ALA A 41 8.66 -14.43 0.82
C ALA A 41 8.94 -13.11 0.09
N GLY A 42 7.99 -12.18 0.10
CA GLY A 42 8.14 -10.87 -0.54
C GLY A 42 9.13 -9.92 0.13
N SER A 43 9.49 -10.19 1.39
CA SER A 43 10.55 -9.46 2.11
C SER A 43 11.96 -10.00 1.86
N ILE A 44 12.07 -11.15 1.19
CA ILE A 44 13.33 -11.60 0.60
C ILE A 44 13.52 -10.80 -0.69
N VAL A 45 14.12 -9.63 -0.57
CA VAL A 45 14.33 -8.70 -1.68
C VAL A 45 15.14 -9.37 -2.80
N ARG A 46 14.64 -9.29 -4.02
CA ARG A 46 15.22 -9.93 -5.22
C ARG A 46 15.78 -8.88 -6.17
N GLU A 47 17.07 -8.62 -6.05
CA GLU A 47 17.80 -7.60 -6.84
C GLU A 47 17.63 -7.81 -8.35
N ASP A 48 17.72 -9.06 -8.79
CA ASP A 48 17.54 -9.46 -10.20
C ASP A 48 16.19 -9.00 -10.76
N PHE A 49 15.12 -9.13 -9.97
CA PHE A 49 13.80 -8.63 -10.37
C PHE A 49 13.79 -7.10 -10.52
N PHE A 50 14.28 -6.35 -9.53
CA PHE A 50 14.29 -4.88 -9.59
C PHE A 50 15.18 -4.35 -10.72
N GLN A 51 16.35 -4.94 -10.91
CA GLN A 51 17.28 -4.55 -11.96
C GLN A 51 16.74 -4.90 -13.36
N GLU A 52 16.44 -6.17 -13.61
CA GLU A 52 16.14 -6.65 -14.96
C GLU A 52 14.75 -6.21 -15.45
N TYR A 53 13.74 -6.19 -14.58
CA TYR A 53 12.37 -5.83 -14.97
C TYR A 53 12.11 -4.32 -14.81
N LEU A 54 12.53 -3.72 -13.70
CA LEU A 54 12.14 -2.35 -13.35
C LEU A 54 13.23 -1.31 -13.67
N GLY A 55 14.46 -1.76 -13.93
CA GLY A 55 15.61 -0.86 -14.15
C GLY A 55 15.95 -0.07 -12.90
N MET A 56 15.62 -0.62 -11.72
CA MET A 56 15.82 -0.03 -10.40
C MET A 56 17.06 -0.58 -9.73
N ARG A 57 17.57 0.15 -8.74
CA ARG A 57 18.61 -0.29 -7.80
C ARG A 57 17.98 -0.85 -6.53
N ASN A 58 18.75 -1.60 -5.76
CA ASN A 58 18.41 -1.95 -4.38
C ASN A 58 19.45 -1.35 -3.44
N GLU A 59 18.97 -0.59 -2.46
CA GLU A 59 19.78 0.00 -1.40
C GLU A 59 19.36 -0.65 -0.07
N TYR A 60 20.31 -0.79 0.86
CA TYR A 60 20.13 -1.57 2.08
C TYR A 60 20.67 -0.82 3.27
N VAL A 61 19.85 -0.70 4.31
CA VAL A 61 20.27 -0.22 5.62
C VAL A 61 19.76 -1.19 6.68
N ASP A 62 20.64 -1.63 7.58
CA ASP A 62 20.18 -2.35 8.76
C ASP A 62 19.36 -1.42 9.67
N MET A 63 18.40 -1.96 10.43
CA MET A 63 17.56 -1.14 11.30
C MET A 63 18.35 -0.49 12.46
N SER A 64 19.58 -0.93 12.75
CA SER A 64 20.49 -0.21 13.65
C SER A 64 20.79 1.23 13.20
N GLU A 65 20.64 1.55 11.91
CA GLU A 65 20.77 2.94 11.44
C GLU A 65 19.69 3.85 12.03
N PHE A 66 18.47 3.35 12.24
CA PHE A 66 17.45 4.10 12.99
C PHE A 66 17.90 4.36 14.42
N THR A 67 18.41 3.33 15.11
CA THR A 67 18.93 3.47 16.48
C THR A 67 20.08 4.48 16.52
N ARG A 68 21.01 4.44 15.55
CA ARG A 68 22.11 5.41 15.46
C ARG A 68 21.59 6.83 15.31
N ARG A 69 20.67 7.07 14.36
CA ARG A 69 20.10 8.40 14.13
C ARG A 69 19.27 8.91 15.31
N LEU A 70 18.55 8.03 16.01
CA LEU A 70 17.84 8.35 17.23
C LEU A 70 18.82 8.75 18.36
N ASN A 71 19.88 7.98 18.57
CA ASN A 71 20.82 8.19 19.67
C ASN A 71 21.75 9.39 19.46
N GLN A 72 22.05 9.73 18.20
CA GLN A 72 22.96 10.82 17.82
C GLN A 72 22.21 12.06 17.30
N ASP A 73 20.87 12.09 17.42
CA ASP A 73 20.00 13.18 16.95
C ASP A 73 20.22 13.57 15.48
N ILE A 74 20.32 12.58 14.59
CA ILE A 74 20.53 12.75 13.15
C ILE A 74 19.18 12.90 12.44
N PHE A 75 18.54 14.04 12.71
CA PHE A 75 17.29 14.50 12.10
C PHE A 75 17.18 16.02 12.31
N ASP A 76 16.31 16.70 11.55
CA ASP A 76 16.05 18.13 11.79
C ASP A 76 15.22 18.31 13.07
N ARG A 77 15.85 18.81 14.15
CA ARG A 77 15.18 19.07 15.44
C ARG A 77 14.07 20.12 15.33
N GLU A 78 14.25 21.15 14.51
CA GLU A 78 13.21 22.18 14.31
C GLU A 78 11.99 21.57 13.64
N GLU A 79 12.21 20.65 12.69
CA GLU A 79 11.13 19.89 12.07
C GLU A 79 10.45 18.95 13.07
N TYR A 80 11.23 18.22 13.86
CA TYR A 80 10.69 17.35 14.92
C TYR A 80 9.75 18.10 15.86
N ASP A 81 10.12 19.31 16.32
CA ASP A 81 9.27 20.09 17.23
C ASP A 81 7.91 20.45 16.59
N ARG A 82 7.92 20.81 15.30
CA ARG A 82 6.68 21.06 14.53
C ARG A 82 5.89 19.78 14.32
N ALA A 83 6.57 18.69 13.94
CA ALA A 83 5.98 17.38 13.70
C ALA A 83 5.27 16.87 14.96
N PHE A 84 5.96 16.90 16.10
CA PHE A 84 5.42 16.43 17.37
C PHE A 84 4.26 17.28 17.86
N SER A 85 4.34 18.62 17.71
CA SER A 85 3.24 19.53 18.04
C SER A 85 2.01 19.27 17.18
N TRP A 86 2.21 19.03 15.88
CA TRP A 86 1.16 18.64 14.95
C TRP A 86 0.56 17.28 15.32
N THR A 87 1.39 16.29 15.64
CA THR A 87 0.95 14.95 16.05
C THR A 87 0.07 15.03 17.29
N LYS A 88 0.47 15.76 18.35
CA LYS A 88 -0.38 15.97 19.53
C LYS A 88 -1.72 16.63 19.20
N LYS A 89 -1.73 17.55 18.23
CA LYS A 89 -2.93 18.28 17.82
C LYS A 89 -3.90 17.39 17.04
N TYR A 90 -3.42 16.61 16.09
CA TYR A 90 -4.26 15.91 15.09
C TYR A 90 -4.36 14.40 15.31
N CYS A 91 -3.31 13.74 15.80
CA CYS A 91 -3.28 12.29 16.01
C CYS A 91 -3.92 11.93 17.35
N LYS A 92 -5.24 11.76 17.36
CA LYS A 92 -5.98 11.41 18.58
C LYS A 92 -5.80 9.93 18.91
N GLU A 93 -5.32 9.65 20.11
CA GLU A 93 -5.20 8.27 20.59
C GLU A 93 -6.56 7.55 20.60
N GLY A 94 -6.52 6.27 20.22
CA GLY A 94 -7.64 5.34 20.27
C GLY A 94 -7.74 4.62 21.60
N LYS A 95 -8.64 3.64 21.66
CA LYS A 95 -8.78 2.75 22.83
C LYS A 95 -7.53 1.87 22.95
N ASP A 96 -7.04 1.70 24.17
CA ASP A 96 -6.01 0.70 24.47
C ASP A 96 -6.69 -0.66 24.70
N TYR A 97 -6.39 -1.63 23.84
CA TYR A 97 -6.96 -2.98 23.90
C TYR A 97 -6.06 -3.97 24.66
N ASN A 98 -4.90 -3.54 25.17
CA ASN A 98 -4.03 -4.40 25.96
C ASN A 98 -4.67 -4.73 27.31
N GLU A 99 -4.57 -5.99 27.75
CA GLU A 99 -5.01 -6.40 29.11
C GLU A 99 -4.30 -5.59 30.21
N LYS A 100 -3.05 -5.22 29.95
CA LYS A 100 -2.22 -4.38 30.83
C LYS A 100 -1.74 -3.15 30.06
N PRO A 101 -2.51 -2.05 30.05
CA PRO A 101 -2.12 -0.81 29.40
C PRO A 101 -0.77 -0.27 29.91
N SER A 102 0.07 0.21 28.98
CA SER A 102 1.28 0.96 29.32
C SER A 102 0.96 2.26 30.07
N SER A 103 1.91 2.71 30.90
CA SER A 103 1.82 4.00 31.58
C SER A 103 1.77 5.16 30.58
N ARG A 104 1.18 6.30 31.00
CA ARG A 104 1.13 7.52 30.19
C ARG A 104 2.53 7.99 29.79
N GLU A 105 3.47 7.98 30.73
CA GLU A 105 4.86 8.35 30.50
C GLU A 105 5.53 7.48 29.42
N ARG A 106 5.31 6.15 29.46
CA ARG A 106 5.83 5.24 28.44
C ARG A 106 5.25 5.58 27.06
N LYS A 107 3.93 5.72 26.97
CA LYS A 107 3.24 6.06 25.71
C LYS A 107 3.70 7.40 25.14
N ASP A 108 3.97 8.40 25.99
CA ASP A 108 4.50 9.69 25.55
C ASP A 108 5.90 9.55 24.95
N LYS A 109 6.78 8.72 25.54
CA LYS A 109 8.09 8.39 24.97
C LYS A 109 7.97 7.63 23.65
N GLU A 110 7.02 6.70 23.55
CA GLU A 110 6.75 5.99 22.29
C GLU A 110 6.36 6.96 21.18
N TRP A 111 5.50 7.96 21.45
CA TRP A 111 5.15 9.02 20.50
C TRP A 111 6.36 9.83 20.01
N GLU A 112 7.25 10.22 20.93
CA GLU A 112 8.48 10.94 20.57
C GLU A 112 9.34 10.12 19.61
N ILE A 113 9.47 8.82 19.86
CA ILE A 113 10.28 7.91 19.04
C ILE A 113 9.65 7.71 17.66
N ILE A 114 8.34 7.39 17.57
CA ILE A 114 7.72 7.06 16.27
C ILE A 114 7.64 8.28 15.33
N VAL A 115 7.53 9.51 15.86
CA VAL A 115 7.61 10.73 15.05
C VAL A 115 9.02 10.90 14.48
N LYS A 116 10.07 10.65 15.27
CA LYS A 116 11.45 10.65 14.77
C LYS A 116 11.69 9.53 13.75
N MET A 117 11.11 8.34 13.95
CA MET A 117 11.21 7.25 12.98
C MET A 117 10.63 7.65 11.61
N ALA A 118 9.50 8.37 11.56
CA ALA A 118 8.94 8.87 10.31
C ALA A 118 9.87 9.88 9.60
N LEU A 119 10.49 10.79 10.36
CA LEU A 119 11.50 11.72 9.82
C LEU A 119 12.72 10.97 9.27
N ILE A 120 13.26 10.04 10.06
CA ILE A 120 14.45 9.26 9.69
C ILE A 120 14.17 8.42 8.44
N ALA A 121 13.03 7.73 8.37
CA ALA A 121 12.66 6.90 7.22
C ALA A 121 12.57 7.75 5.94
N ARG A 122 11.92 8.92 6.00
CA ARG A 122 11.86 9.84 4.86
C ARG A 122 13.25 10.33 4.46
N ASP A 123 14.06 10.78 5.42
CA ASP A 123 15.39 11.32 5.16
C ASP A 123 16.32 10.23 4.59
N LEU A 124 16.17 8.98 5.02
CA LEU A 124 16.85 7.83 4.41
C LEU A 124 16.44 7.66 2.95
N MET A 125 15.15 7.77 2.61
CA MET A 125 14.67 7.59 1.24
C MET A 125 15.18 8.67 0.30
N VAL A 126 14.97 9.95 0.65
CA VAL A 126 15.11 11.08 -0.29
C VAL A 126 16.17 12.11 0.11
N GLY A 127 16.88 11.88 1.21
CA GLY A 127 17.87 12.82 1.72
C GLY A 127 17.23 14.02 2.42
N ASN A 128 18.06 14.81 3.08
CA ASN A 128 17.63 16.03 3.75
C ASN A 128 18.79 17.04 3.84
N PRO A 129 18.73 18.16 3.10
CA PRO A 129 19.78 19.19 3.13
C PRO A 129 20.04 19.80 4.51
N LYS A 130 19.10 19.70 5.45
CA LYS A 130 19.29 20.16 6.83
C LYS A 130 20.31 19.31 7.59
N LEU A 131 20.40 18.00 7.31
CA LEU A 131 21.39 17.11 7.92
C LEU A 131 22.82 17.58 7.62
N LYS A 132 23.09 18.05 6.40
CA LYS A 132 24.39 18.62 6.04
C LYS A 132 24.75 19.83 6.90
N LYS A 133 23.77 20.67 7.26
CA LYS A 133 23.99 21.87 8.08
C LYS A 133 24.34 21.55 9.53
N ILE A 134 23.93 20.38 10.02
CA ILE A 134 24.24 19.89 11.37
C ILE A 134 25.40 18.87 11.38
N GLY A 135 26.21 18.82 10.31
CA GLY A 135 27.44 18.04 10.24
C GLY A 135 27.32 16.64 9.59
N PHE A 136 26.11 16.21 9.22
CA PHE A 136 25.82 14.90 8.65
C PHE A 136 25.70 14.97 7.12
N GLY A 137 26.84 15.25 6.48
CA GLY A 137 26.91 15.46 5.02
C GLY A 137 26.61 14.21 4.20
N GLU A 138 27.06 13.04 4.66
CA GLU A 138 26.79 11.75 4.02
C GLU A 138 25.30 11.40 4.11
N GLU A 139 24.73 11.46 5.31
CA GLU A 139 23.32 11.13 5.57
C GLU A 139 22.35 12.07 4.86
N SER A 140 22.79 13.30 4.54
CA SER A 140 21.99 14.28 3.81
C SER A 140 21.64 13.89 2.38
N LEU A 141 22.37 12.94 1.78
CA LEU A 141 22.18 12.52 0.40
C LEU A 141 20.97 11.59 0.22
N GLY A 142 20.65 10.78 1.23
CA GLY A 142 19.65 9.72 1.13
C GLY A 142 20.03 8.62 0.13
N HIS A 143 19.05 7.78 -0.21
CA HIS A 143 19.25 6.58 -1.04
C HIS A 143 18.57 6.65 -2.42
N ASN A 144 18.09 7.84 -2.83
CA ASN A 144 17.37 8.05 -4.09
C ASN A 144 16.20 7.04 -4.27
N ALA A 145 15.52 6.75 -3.16
CA ALA A 145 14.51 5.72 -3.10
C ALA A 145 13.13 6.27 -3.48
N ILE A 146 12.50 5.65 -4.47
CA ILE A 146 11.11 5.92 -4.84
C ILE A 146 10.13 5.02 -4.10
N LEU A 147 10.64 3.90 -3.59
CA LEU A 147 9.91 2.89 -2.83
C LEU A 147 10.86 2.40 -1.73
N SER A 148 10.32 2.13 -0.55
CA SER A 148 11.08 1.50 0.53
C SER A 148 10.25 0.42 1.21
N GLY A 149 10.87 -0.30 2.14
CA GLY A 149 10.18 -1.17 3.06
C GLY A 149 10.80 -1.08 4.45
N PHE A 150 9.98 -1.25 5.48
CA PHE A 150 10.42 -1.29 6.88
C PHE A 150 10.16 -2.68 7.44
N GLN A 151 11.23 -3.39 7.80
CA GLN A 151 11.11 -4.79 8.24
C GLN A 151 10.29 -4.88 9.53
N GLY A 152 10.62 -4.08 10.54
CA GLY A 152 9.96 -4.06 11.84
C GLY A 152 10.03 -5.42 12.55
N GLN A 153 9.09 -6.29 12.25
CA GLN A 153 9.02 -7.60 12.88
C GLN A 153 10.23 -8.48 12.47
N ARG A 154 10.86 -9.19 13.40
CA ARG A 154 10.57 -9.27 14.85
C ARG A 154 11.54 -8.45 15.70
N GLN A 155 12.78 -8.34 15.28
CA GLN A 155 13.89 -7.88 16.10
C GLN A 155 13.74 -6.42 16.52
N TRP A 156 13.23 -5.56 15.63
CA TRP A 156 12.95 -4.17 15.98
C TRP A 156 11.75 -4.10 16.92
N THR A 157 10.60 -4.65 16.53
CA THR A 157 9.34 -4.49 17.29
C THR A 157 9.31 -5.24 18.63
N ASP A 158 10.17 -6.24 18.82
CA ASP A 158 10.35 -6.92 20.10
C ASP A 158 11.04 -6.01 21.14
N HIS A 159 11.66 -4.90 20.72
CA HIS A 159 12.42 -3.97 21.58
C HIS A 159 11.95 -2.51 21.47
N MET A 160 11.80 -2.00 20.25
CA MET A 160 11.49 -0.62 19.89
C MET A 160 10.03 -0.47 19.45
N PRO A 161 9.43 0.74 19.55
CA PRO A 161 8.10 1.01 19.01
C PRO A 161 7.99 0.61 17.54
N ASN A 162 6.83 0.08 17.12
CA ASN A 162 6.64 -0.41 15.77
C ASN A 162 6.61 0.69 14.68
N GLY A 163 6.54 0.26 13.42
CA GLY A 163 6.53 1.14 12.24
C GLY A 163 5.18 1.75 11.91
N ASP A 164 4.12 1.48 12.67
CA ASP A 164 2.75 1.78 12.22
C ASP A 164 2.55 3.26 11.85
N PHE A 165 3.08 4.16 12.67
CA PHE A 165 2.99 5.59 12.43
C PHE A 165 3.80 6.04 11.22
N LEU A 166 5.03 5.54 11.04
CA LEU A 166 5.87 5.93 9.91
C LEU A 166 5.28 5.45 8.60
N GLU A 167 4.82 4.20 8.56
CA GLU A 167 4.23 3.58 7.37
C GLU A 167 2.93 4.30 6.97
N ALA A 168 2.07 4.61 7.96
CA ALA A 168 0.81 5.31 7.72
C ALA A 168 1.04 6.75 7.26
N ILE A 169 1.85 7.54 7.97
CA ILE A 169 2.02 8.97 7.66
C ILE A 169 2.82 9.19 6.37
N LEU A 170 3.82 8.35 6.08
CA LEU A 170 4.60 8.47 4.86
C LEU A 170 3.79 8.08 3.63
N CYS A 171 3.02 6.99 3.69
CA CYS A 171 2.12 6.59 2.61
C CYS A 171 0.90 7.50 2.44
N SER A 172 0.62 8.40 3.39
CA SER A 172 -0.43 9.41 3.29
C SER A 172 0.00 10.61 2.46
N SER A 173 -0.97 11.32 1.89
CA SER A 173 -0.74 12.50 1.04
C SER A 173 -0.58 13.82 1.83
N PHE A 174 -0.36 13.76 3.14
CA PHE A 174 -0.17 14.93 4.00
C PHE A 174 0.52 14.56 5.31
N ASP A 175 1.24 15.52 5.88
CA ASP A 175 1.79 15.46 7.24
C ASP A 175 1.91 16.88 7.85
N TRP A 176 2.76 17.03 8.86
CA TRP A 176 3.05 18.31 9.51
C TRP A 176 3.64 19.40 8.60
N ASN A 177 4.17 19.05 7.42
CA ASN A 177 4.65 20.00 6.42
C ASN A 177 3.57 20.37 5.38
N GLY A 178 2.35 19.84 5.52
CA GLY A 178 1.23 20.09 4.62
C GLY A 178 0.97 18.93 3.67
N ILE A 179 0.22 19.24 2.61
CA ILE A 179 -0.16 18.28 1.56
C ILE A 179 1.05 18.03 0.64
N ARG A 180 1.32 16.76 0.34
CA ARG A 180 2.49 16.32 -0.42
C ARG A 180 2.24 15.00 -1.16
N PRO A 181 3.11 14.63 -2.12
CA PRO A 181 3.10 13.26 -2.62
C PRO A 181 3.37 12.25 -1.48
N PRO A 182 2.79 11.05 -1.54
CA PRO A 182 3.10 9.96 -0.61
C PRO A 182 4.54 9.46 -0.82
N TYR A 183 5.19 9.08 0.27
CA TYR A 183 6.42 8.27 0.26
C TYR A 183 6.01 6.82 0.51
N LEU A 184 6.21 5.95 -0.48
CA LEU A 184 5.75 4.57 -0.40
C LEU A 184 6.69 3.75 0.48
N VAL A 185 6.17 3.24 1.60
CA VAL A 185 6.87 2.36 2.54
C VAL A 185 6.06 1.08 2.69
N ALA A 186 6.62 -0.05 2.28
CA ALA A 186 6.01 -1.35 2.44
C ALA A 186 6.22 -1.89 3.86
N THR A 187 5.11 -2.13 4.56
CA THR A 187 5.07 -2.86 5.83
C THR A 187 5.80 -4.19 5.71
N GLU A 188 6.50 -4.58 6.78
CA GLU A 188 7.22 -5.86 6.87
C GLU A 188 8.29 -6.05 5.78
N ASN A 189 8.76 -4.95 5.22
CA ASN A 189 9.67 -4.89 4.09
C ASN A 189 9.20 -5.73 2.89
N ASP A 190 7.89 -5.93 2.72
CA ASP A 190 7.36 -6.72 1.60
C ASP A 190 7.49 -5.94 0.28
N ALA A 191 8.67 -6.06 -0.34
CA ALA A 191 9.01 -5.49 -1.62
C ALA A 191 8.01 -5.86 -2.72
N MET A 192 7.47 -7.09 -2.66
CA MET A 192 6.52 -7.61 -3.64
C MET A 192 5.09 -7.06 -3.46
N ASN A 193 4.79 -6.44 -2.30
CA ASN A 193 3.62 -5.59 -2.12
C ASN A 193 3.92 -4.13 -2.48
N GLY A 194 5.14 -3.67 -2.15
CA GLY A 194 5.60 -2.32 -2.46
C GLY A 194 5.61 -2.02 -3.96
N VAL A 195 5.99 -2.97 -4.81
CA VAL A 195 6.01 -2.77 -6.27
C VAL A 195 4.60 -2.53 -6.85
N PRO A 196 3.58 -3.32 -6.53
CA PRO A 196 2.18 -3.00 -6.84
C PRO A 196 1.71 -1.63 -6.31
N MET A 197 2.12 -1.22 -5.10
CA MET A 197 1.86 0.15 -4.62
C MET A 197 2.52 1.17 -5.56
N LEU A 198 3.79 0.97 -5.92
CA LEU A 198 4.50 1.86 -6.84
C LEU A 198 3.82 1.91 -8.22
N PHE A 199 3.35 0.78 -8.75
CA PHE A 199 2.62 0.74 -10.01
C PHE A 199 1.32 1.53 -9.93
N GLY A 200 0.51 1.32 -8.88
CA GLY A 200 -0.71 2.08 -8.65
C GLY A 200 -0.42 3.58 -8.56
N TYR A 201 0.55 3.96 -7.72
CA TYR A 201 0.93 5.36 -7.53
C TYR A 201 1.38 6.03 -8.84
N LEU A 202 2.22 5.38 -9.65
CA LEU A 202 2.70 5.98 -10.90
C LEU A 202 1.61 6.09 -11.98
N LEU A 203 0.55 5.29 -11.91
CA LEU A 203 -0.57 5.33 -12.85
C LEU A 203 -1.67 6.32 -12.42
N THR A 204 -1.82 6.57 -11.12
CA THR A 204 -2.92 7.38 -10.58
C THR A 204 -2.48 8.68 -9.92
N ASN A 205 -1.22 8.77 -9.47
CA ASN A 205 -0.67 9.80 -8.60
C ASN A 205 -1.36 9.91 -7.23
N THR A 206 -2.06 8.86 -6.79
CA THR A 206 -2.78 8.81 -5.52
C THR A 206 -2.04 7.98 -4.48
N ALA A 207 -2.28 8.25 -3.20
CA ALA A 207 -1.87 7.35 -2.10
C ALA A 207 -2.31 5.90 -2.36
N GLN A 208 -1.57 4.97 -1.78
CA GLN A 208 -1.75 3.53 -1.97
C GLN A 208 -1.93 2.86 -0.61
N MET A 209 -2.83 1.88 -0.55
CA MET A 209 -3.08 1.14 0.68
C MET A 209 -2.35 -0.19 0.65
N PHE A 210 -1.56 -0.44 1.70
CA PHE A 210 -1.06 -1.76 2.06
C PHE A 210 -2.11 -2.45 2.93
N SER A 211 -2.35 -3.75 2.71
CA SER A 211 -3.28 -4.53 3.54
C SER A 211 -2.92 -6.01 3.57
N ASP A 212 -3.19 -6.70 4.69
CA ASP A 212 -3.38 -8.16 4.66
C ASP A 212 -4.73 -8.50 4.01
N ILE A 213 -4.74 -9.54 3.18
CA ILE A 213 -5.96 -10.26 2.80
C ILE A 213 -6.28 -11.23 3.93
N ARG A 214 -6.95 -10.73 4.96
CA ARG A 214 -7.03 -11.40 6.25
C ARG A 214 -8.10 -12.48 6.30
N THR A 215 -9.32 -12.15 5.87
CA THR A 215 -10.48 -13.03 6.06
C THR A 215 -11.44 -12.95 4.90
N TYR A 216 -11.86 -14.10 4.38
CA TYR A 216 -13.06 -14.20 3.55
C TYR A 216 -14.27 -14.40 4.45
N TRP A 217 -15.26 -13.52 4.30
CA TRP A 217 -16.55 -13.62 4.96
C TRP A 217 -17.62 -14.02 3.95
N SER A 218 -18.00 -15.30 3.97
CA SER A 218 -19.14 -15.77 3.20
C SER A 218 -20.45 -15.17 3.73
N PRO A 219 -21.50 -15.04 2.89
CA PRO A 219 -22.81 -14.58 3.35
C PRO A 219 -23.37 -15.40 4.52
N GLU A 220 -23.20 -16.72 4.47
CA GLU A 220 -23.62 -17.65 5.51
C GLU A 220 -22.84 -17.43 6.80
N ALA A 221 -21.53 -17.19 6.71
CA ALA A 221 -20.68 -16.91 7.86
C ALA A 221 -21.08 -15.59 8.53
N ILE A 222 -21.34 -14.53 7.75
CA ILE A 222 -21.85 -13.24 8.26
C ILE A 222 -23.18 -13.44 8.96
N ARG A 223 -24.14 -14.13 8.32
CA ARG A 223 -25.46 -14.40 8.91
C ARG A 223 -25.35 -15.18 10.22
N ARG A 224 -24.50 -16.21 10.25
CA ARG A 224 -24.31 -17.05 11.44
C ARG A 224 -23.78 -16.27 12.64
N VAL A 225 -22.85 -15.34 12.44
CA VAL A 225 -22.16 -14.66 13.55
C VAL A 225 -22.80 -13.32 13.93
N THR A 226 -23.52 -12.70 13.00
CA THR A 226 -24.14 -11.38 13.21
C THR A 226 -25.67 -11.43 13.32
N GLY A 227 -26.30 -12.52 12.86
CA GLY A 227 -27.75 -12.61 12.69
C GLY A 227 -28.31 -11.79 11.52
N MET A 228 -27.45 -11.12 10.74
CA MET A 228 -27.85 -10.21 9.66
C MET A 228 -27.42 -10.76 8.30
N GLN A 229 -28.24 -10.54 7.28
CA GLN A 229 -27.88 -10.89 5.90
C GLN A 229 -27.10 -9.75 5.26
N PRO A 230 -25.93 -9.98 4.64
CA PRO A 230 -25.28 -8.94 3.84
C PRO A 230 -26.08 -8.65 2.56
N GLU A 231 -26.12 -7.37 2.19
CA GLU A 231 -26.90 -6.87 1.04
C GLU A 231 -26.01 -6.06 0.08
N GLY A 232 -26.56 -5.64 -1.05
CA GLY A 232 -25.86 -4.83 -2.04
C GLY A 232 -24.58 -5.51 -2.56
N LEU A 233 -23.49 -4.76 -2.62
CA LEU A 233 -22.18 -5.25 -3.08
C LEU A 233 -21.61 -6.37 -2.18
N ALA A 234 -22.03 -6.44 -0.91
CA ALA A 234 -21.58 -7.47 0.04
C ALA A 234 -22.37 -8.79 -0.06
N SER A 235 -23.43 -8.84 -0.88
CA SER A 235 -24.38 -9.97 -0.94
C SER A 235 -23.74 -11.32 -1.31
N ASN A 236 -22.65 -11.32 -2.08
CA ASN A 236 -21.92 -12.53 -2.49
C ASN A 236 -20.72 -12.86 -1.59
N GLY A 237 -20.60 -12.17 -0.46
CA GLY A 237 -19.47 -12.25 0.45
C GLY A 237 -18.49 -11.10 0.25
N ILE A 238 -17.58 -10.96 1.19
CA ILE A 238 -16.60 -9.86 1.25
C ILE A 238 -15.25 -10.39 1.73
N ILE A 239 -14.20 -9.63 1.44
CA ILE A 239 -12.85 -9.85 1.93
C ILE A 239 -12.51 -8.73 2.92
N HIS A 240 -11.98 -9.10 4.08
CA HIS A 240 -11.45 -8.19 5.08
C HIS A 240 -10.02 -7.83 4.72
N LEU A 241 -9.81 -6.61 4.26
CA LEU A 241 -8.49 -6.03 4.03
C LEU A 241 -8.09 -5.22 5.27
N ILE A 242 -7.04 -5.64 5.97
CA ILE A 242 -6.64 -5.06 7.26
C ILE A 242 -5.15 -5.27 7.48
N ASN A 243 -4.34 -4.23 7.23
CA ASN A 243 -2.91 -4.32 7.55
C ASN A 243 -2.70 -4.48 9.06
N SER A 244 -1.55 -5.02 9.44
CA SER A 244 -1.10 -5.25 10.82
C SER A 244 -0.74 -3.97 11.62
N GLY A 245 -1.38 -2.84 11.31
CA GLY A 245 -1.25 -1.61 12.09
C GLY A 245 -1.32 -0.30 11.29
N ALA A 246 -0.73 -0.28 10.09
CA ALA A 246 -0.58 0.93 9.29
C ALA A 246 -1.48 0.97 8.05
N SER A 247 -2.04 2.13 7.70
CA SER A 247 -2.59 2.37 6.37
C SER A 247 -2.54 3.86 6.03
N ALA A 248 -2.44 4.19 4.75
CA ALA A 248 -2.53 5.57 4.30
C ALA A 248 -3.89 6.16 4.71
N LEU A 249 -3.86 7.29 5.43
CA LEU A 249 -5.04 7.94 6.00
C LEU A 249 -6.03 8.39 4.93
N ASP A 250 -5.54 8.60 3.70
CA ASP A 250 -6.35 8.87 2.52
C ASP A 250 -7.49 7.85 2.35
N PHE A 251 -7.25 6.57 2.68
CA PHE A 251 -8.23 5.49 2.55
C PHE A 251 -9.33 5.51 3.61
N SER A 252 -9.37 6.49 4.51
CA SER A 252 -10.50 6.65 5.45
C SER A 252 -11.85 6.93 4.76
N GLY A 253 -11.85 7.23 3.45
CA GLY A 253 -13.06 7.52 2.66
C GLY A 253 -13.55 8.97 2.77
N LYS A 254 -12.72 9.85 3.34
CA LYS A 254 -13.12 11.22 3.69
C LYS A 254 -12.88 12.26 2.59
N GLN A 255 -11.96 12.02 1.66
CA GLN A 255 -11.80 12.93 0.52
C GLN A 255 -12.99 12.77 -0.43
N LYS A 256 -13.57 13.89 -0.86
CA LYS A 256 -14.77 13.88 -1.73
C LYS A 256 -14.54 14.52 -3.09
N LYS A 257 -15.07 13.89 -4.14
CA LYS A 257 -15.21 14.46 -5.49
C LYS A 257 -16.64 14.26 -5.95
N ASP A 258 -17.31 15.36 -6.30
CA ASP A 258 -18.75 15.37 -6.65
C ASP A 258 -19.64 14.67 -5.59
N GLY A 259 -19.32 14.90 -4.31
CA GLY A 259 -20.02 14.32 -3.16
C GLY A 259 -19.72 12.83 -2.87
N LYS A 260 -18.90 12.16 -3.71
CA LYS A 260 -18.55 10.74 -3.54
C LYS A 260 -17.17 10.57 -2.92
N ALA A 261 -16.98 9.53 -2.12
CA ALA A 261 -15.66 9.17 -1.61
C ALA A 261 -14.69 8.85 -2.75
N CYS A 262 -13.45 9.31 -2.60
CA CYS A 262 -12.38 9.10 -3.55
C CYS A 262 -11.02 9.19 -2.86
N ILE A 263 -9.97 8.85 -3.61
CA ILE A 263 -8.60 9.21 -3.27
C ILE A 263 -8.09 10.13 -4.37
N LYS A 264 -7.67 11.33 -4.00
CA LYS A 264 -7.25 12.36 -4.94
C LYS A 264 -5.73 12.34 -5.13
N PRO A 265 -5.22 12.77 -6.31
CA PRO A 265 -3.83 13.20 -6.41
C PRO A 265 -3.56 14.35 -5.44
N PHE A 266 -2.35 14.42 -4.88
CA PHE A 266 -2.06 15.37 -3.80
C PHE A 266 -2.34 16.84 -4.16
N TRP A 267 -2.19 17.25 -5.44
CA TRP A 267 -2.50 18.61 -5.87
C TRP A 267 -4.00 18.94 -5.96
N GLU A 268 -4.88 17.94 -5.86
CA GLU A 268 -6.33 18.12 -5.77
C GLU A 268 -6.85 18.02 -4.32
N ILE A 269 -6.00 17.65 -3.36
CA ILE A 269 -6.36 17.56 -1.94
C ILE A 269 -6.43 18.96 -1.33
N THR A 270 -7.48 19.21 -0.56
CA THR A 270 -7.64 20.46 0.22
C THR A 270 -7.23 20.26 1.68
N GLY A 271 -7.03 21.37 2.41
CA GLY A 271 -6.79 21.31 3.85
C GLY A 271 -7.96 20.69 4.64
N GLU A 272 -9.19 20.81 4.11
CA GLU A 272 -10.38 20.17 4.68
C GLU A 272 -10.35 18.65 4.47
N ASP A 273 -10.04 18.18 3.26
CA ASP A 273 -9.88 16.75 2.98
C ASP A 273 -8.89 16.09 3.96
N ALA A 274 -7.70 16.70 4.13
CA ALA A 274 -6.67 16.21 5.04
C ALA A 274 -7.15 16.20 6.51
N ALA A 275 -7.83 17.27 6.94
CA ALA A 275 -8.37 17.36 8.29
C ALA A 275 -9.44 16.29 8.57
N GLU A 276 -10.31 16.00 7.61
CA GLU A 276 -11.33 14.96 7.77
C GLU A 276 -10.73 13.55 7.79
N CYS A 277 -9.71 13.26 6.98
CA CYS A 277 -8.96 12.00 7.08
C CYS A 277 -8.32 11.82 8.47
N LEU A 278 -7.70 12.87 9.03
CA LEU A 278 -7.13 12.84 10.38
C LEU A 278 -8.19 12.63 11.46
N LYS A 279 -9.35 13.30 11.35
CA LYS A 279 -10.47 13.13 12.30
C LYS A 279 -11.05 11.71 12.28
N ALA A 280 -11.07 11.08 11.12
CA ALA A 280 -11.55 9.70 10.94
C ALA A 280 -10.59 8.64 11.48
N THR A 281 -9.35 9.01 11.77
CA THR A 281 -8.30 8.10 12.24
C THR A 281 -8.10 8.22 13.74
N LYS A 282 -8.07 7.09 14.43
CA LYS A 282 -7.63 6.96 15.83
C LYS A 282 -6.31 6.23 15.89
N TRP A 283 -5.44 6.66 16.79
CA TRP A 283 -4.12 6.07 16.96
C TRP A 283 -4.12 5.13 18.16
N SER A 284 -4.47 3.88 17.93
CA SER A 284 -4.66 2.88 18.99
C SER A 284 -3.31 2.35 19.45
N PRO A 285 -3.02 2.30 20.77
CA PRO A 285 -1.80 1.67 21.27
C PRO A 285 -1.63 0.26 20.71
N ALA A 286 -0.44 -0.05 20.21
CA ALA A 286 -0.13 -1.33 19.61
C ALA A 286 -0.37 -2.48 20.58
N ASN A 287 -0.77 -3.63 20.05
CA ASN A 287 -0.95 -4.84 20.83
C ASN A 287 0.41 -5.37 21.29
N THR A 288 0.72 -5.22 22.58
CA THR A 288 2.00 -5.58 23.19
C THR A 288 2.25 -7.09 23.25
N GLY A 289 1.24 -7.91 22.99
CA GLY A 289 1.41 -9.35 22.74
C GLY A 289 2.19 -9.65 21.45
N TYR A 290 2.09 -8.76 20.45
CA TYR A 290 2.84 -8.82 19.18
C TYR A 290 4.01 -7.83 19.16
N PHE A 291 3.74 -6.57 19.50
CA PHE A 291 4.68 -5.45 19.42
C PHE A 291 5.13 -5.04 20.83
N ARG A 292 6.08 -5.79 21.39
CA ARG A 292 6.53 -5.61 22.79
C ARG A 292 7.10 -4.22 23.06
N GLY A 293 7.71 -3.60 22.06
CA GLY A 293 8.23 -2.23 22.10
C GLY A 293 7.15 -1.14 22.09
N GLY A 294 5.87 -1.48 21.86
CA GLY A 294 4.77 -0.53 21.77
C GLY A 294 4.63 0.11 20.38
N GLY A 295 4.08 1.31 20.32
CA GLY A 295 3.71 2.00 19.07
C GLY A 295 2.21 2.27 18.96
N PHE A 296 1.77 2.81 17.83
CA PHE A 296 0.39 3.25 17.64
C PHE A 296 -0.13 2.96 16.22
N SER A 297 -1.12 2.09 16.13
CA SER A 297 -1.78 1.71 14.88
C SER A 297 -2.73 2.80 14.37
N SER A 298 -2.76 3.03 13.07
CA SER A 298 -3.65 4.00 12.41
C SER A 298 -5.04 3.40 12.19
N GLN A 299 -5.86 3.35 13.23
CA GLN A 299 -7.20 2.76 13.22
C GLN A 299 -8.20 3.66 12.50
N PHE A 300 -8.83 3.12 11.46
CA PHE A 300 -10.04 3.68 10.85
C PHE A 300 -10.85 2.55 10.20
N THR A 301 -12.09 2.83 9.81
CA THR A 301 -12.84 1.98 8.88
C THR A 301 -13.06 2.80 7.62
N THR A 302 -12.63 2.27 6.47
CA THR A 302 -12.84 2.91 5.17
C THR A 302 -14.34 3.12 4.96
N GLN A 303 -14.74 4.38 4.76
CA GLN A 303 -16.14 4.75 4.61
C GLN A 303 -16.51 4.96 3.14
N ASP A 304 -17.78 4.73 2.86
CA ASP A 304 -18.40 4.88 1.54
C ASP A 304 -17.86 3.88 0.50
N VAL A 305 -18.68 3.71 -0.54
CA VAL A 305 -18.34 2.87 -1.69
C VAL A 305 -17.38 3.62 -2.62
N MET A 306 -16.19 3.06 -2.78
CA MET A 306 -15.16 3.51 -3.71
C MET A 306 -14.80 2.38 -4.68
N PRO A 307 -14.70 2.63 -5.99
CA PRO A 307 -14.04 1.69 -6.88
C PRO A 307 -12.58 1.56 -6.47
N VAL A 308 -12.10 0.33 -6.34
CA VAL A 308 -10.70 0.04 -6.01
C VAL A 308 -10.20 -1.14 -6.83
N THR A 309 -8.90 -1.13 -7.09
CA THR A 309 -8.19 -2.25 -7.71
C THR A 309 -7.17 -2.75 -6.70
N ILE A 310 -7.34 -4.00 -6.25
CA ILE A 310 -6.32 -4.68 -5.46
C ILE A 310 -5.33 -5.35 -6.41
N SER A 311 -4.04 -5.37 -6.06
CA SER A 311 -2.99 -5.96 -6.91
C SER A 311 -1.82 -6.52 -6.10
N ARG A 312 -1.16 -7.52 -6.68
CA ARG A 312 -0.02 -8.22 -6.07
C ARG A 312 0.95 -8.70 -7.13
N VAL A 313 2.25 -8.47 -6.92
CA VAL A 313 3.31 -9.14 -7.66
C VAL A 313 3.78 -10.35 -6.85
N ASN A 314 4.00 -11.48 -7.50
CA ASN A 314 4.62 -12.66 -6.88
C ASN A 314 5.79 -13.13 -7.73
N LEU A 315 6.84 -13.67 -7.10
CA LEU A 315 7.98 -14.25 -7.80
C LEU A 315 7.87 -15.77 -7.78
N VAL A 316 7.64 -16.37 -8.95
CA VAL A 316 7.48 -17.81 -9.09
C VAL A 316 8.76 -18.41 -9.64
N LYS A 317 9.39 -19.32 -8.89
CA LYS A 317 10.63 -19.97 -9.33
C LYS A 317 10.44 -20.69 -10.65
N GLY A 318 11.31 -20.42 -11.63
CA GLY A 318 11.24 -20.98 -12.98
C GLY A 318 10.34 -20.22 -13.95
N LEU A 319 9.56 -19.24 -13.47
CA LEU A 319 8.70 -18.40 -14.30
C LEU A 319 9.10 -16.91 -14.23
N GLY A 320 9.48 -16.42 -13.06
CA GLY A 320 9.77 -15.00 -12.81
C GLY A 320 8.59 -14.28 -12.14
N PRO A 321 8.49 -12.94 -12.28
CA PRO A 321 7.39 -12.16 -11.72
C PRO A 321 6.07 -12.46 -12.44
N VAL A 322 4.99 -12.53 -11.67
CA VAL A 322 3.60 -12.54 -12.17
C VAL A 322 2.81 -11.46 -11.45
N LEU A 323 1.86 -10.83 -12.15
CA LEU A 323 0.94 -9.85 -11.59
C LEU A 323 -0.46 -10.47 -11.42
N GLN A 324 -1.05 -10.29 -10.24
CA GLN A 324 -2.47 -10.55 -9.95
C GLN A 324 -3.17 -9.22 -9.70
N LEU A 325 -4.40 -9.08 -10.16
CA LEU A 325 -5.25 -7.94 -9.85
C LEU A 325 -6.73 -8.31 -9.77
N ALA A 326 -7.48 -7.60 -8.94
CA ALA A 326 -8.92 -7.73 -8.85
C ALA A 326 -9.55 -6.34 -8.67
N GLU A 327 -10.36 -5.94 -9.64
CA GLU A 327 -11.20 -4.75 -9.51
C GLU A 327 -12.44 -5.07 -8.69
N GLY A 328 -12.87 -4.12 -7.87
CA GLY A 328 -14.06 -4.24 -7.05
C GLY A 328 -14.38 -2.93 -6.36
N TRP A 329 -15.00 -3.02 -5.20
CA TRP A 329 -15.42 -1.86 -4.44
C TRP A 329 -15.18 -2.03 -2.96
N THR A 330 -14.90 -0.92 -2.28
CA THR A 330 -15.12 -0.86 -0.83
C THR A 330 -16.60 -0.93 -0.54
N VAL A 331 -16.97 -1.49 0.61
CA VAL A 331 -18.36 -1.61 1.04
C VAL A 331 -18.55 -1.15 2.47
N ASP A 332 -19.63 -0.41 2.72
CA ASP A 332 -20.08 -0.13 4.07
C ASP A 332 -20.88 -1.31 4.59
N LEU A 333 -20.58 -1.74 5.80
CA LEU A 333 -21.40 -2.67 6.55
C LEU A 333 -22.23 -1.90 7.57
N PRO A 334 -23.46 -2.35 7.89
CA PRO A 334 -24.21 -1.80 9.02
C PRO A 334 -23.34 -1.79 10.28
N GLU A 335 -23.40 -0.72 11.08
CA GLU A 335 -22.49 -0.50 12.22
C GLU A 335 -22.38 -1.74 13.13
N LYS A 336 -23.50 -2.35 13.51
CA LYS A 336 -23.52 -3.57 14.32
C LYS A 336 -22.80 -4.75 13.64
N MET A 337 -22.94 -4.89 12.32
CA MET A 337 -22.27 -5.93 11.55
C MET A 337 -20.77 -5.67 11.54
N ASN A 338 -20.38 -4.44 11.20
CA ASN A 338 -18.98 -4.00 11.20
C ASN A 338 -18.31 -4.31 12.55
N SER A 339 -18.86 -3.82 13.66
CA SER A 339 -18.28 -4.00 15.00
C SER A 339 -18.12 -5.47 15.38
N ILE A 340 -19.12 -6.33 15.12
CA ILE A 340 -19.01 -7.77 15.43
C ILE A 340 -17.86 -8.42 14.66
N LEU A 341 -17.62 -8.02 13.41
CA LEU A 341 -16.57 -8.59 12.55
C LEU A 341 -15.18 -8.00 12.83
N THR A 342 -15.08 -6.70 13.14
CA THR A 342 -13.82 -6.04 13.47
C THR A 342 -13.32 -6.46 14.85
N ASP A 343 -14.18 -6.50 15.87
CA ASP A 343 -13.81 -6.77 17.26
C ASP A 343 -13.24 -8.18 17.47
N ARG A 344 -13.61 -9.13 16.61
CA ARG A 344 -13.10 -10.51 16.62
C ARG A 344 -11.81 -10.72 15.83
N THR A 345 -11.38 -9.73 15.05
CA THR A 345 -10.22 -9.85 14.16
C THR A 345 -9.04 -9.08 14.75
N ASP A 346 -9.10 -7.75 14.68
CA ASP A 346 -8.27 -6.82 15.44
C ASP A 346 -8.93 -5.42 15.37
N PRO A 347 -9.52 -4.92 16.47
CA PRO A 347 -10.19 -3.61 16.44
C PRO A 347 -9.23 -2.42 16.48
N GLY A 348 -7.94 -2.64 16.74
CA GLY A 348 -6.91 -1.59 16.76
C GLY A 348 -6.38 -1.21 15.37
N TRP A 349 -6.68 -2.00 14.34
CA TRP A 349 -6.10 -1.88 13.01
C TRP A 349 -7.06 -1.25 11.96
N PRO A 350 -6.53 -0.67 10.87
CA PRO A 350 -7.35 -0.08 9.80
C PRO A 350 -8.12 -1.14 9.00
N THR A 351 -9.44 -1.03 8.93
CA THR A 351 -10.32 -1.97 8.23
C THR A 351 -10.84 -1.40 6.91
N THR A 352 -10.74 -2.20 5.85
CA THR A 352 -11.47 -2.01 4.59
C THR A 352 -12.21 -3.30 4.24
N TRP A 353 -13.52 -3.19 3.98
CA TRP A 353 -14.30 -4.30 3.44
C TRP A 353 -14.31 -4.22 1.93
N PHE A 354 -13.90 -5.29 1.26
CA PHE A 354 -13.76 -5.35 -0.19
C PHE A 354 -14.68 -6.38 -0.80
N ALA A 355 -15.42 -5.98 -1.83
CA ALA A 355 -16.22 -6.86 -2.67
C ALA A 355 -15.62 -6.89 -4.10
N PRO A 356 -14.97 -7.99 -4.52
CA PRO A 356 -14.45 -8.09 -5.88
C PRO A 356 -15.58 -8.19 -6.90
N ARG A 357 -15.36 -7.63 -8.09
CA ARG A 357 -16.25 -7.85 -9.24
C ARG A 357 -16.12 -9.30 -9.72
N LEU A 358 -17.23 -10.01 -9.71
CA LEU A 358 -17.29 -11.41 -10.17
C LEU A 358 -17.56 -11.47 -11.68
N THR A 359 -17.04 -12.52 -12.32
CA THR A 359 -17.24 -12.80 -13.75
C THR A 359 -17.97 -14.12 -13.99
N GLY A 360 -18.16 -14.92 -12.94
CA GLY A 360 -18.74 -16.27 -13.02
C GLY A 360 -17.77 -17.31 -13.61
N LYS A 361 -16.49 -16.97 -13.80
CA LYS A 361 -15.49 -17.83 -14.43
C LYS A 361 -14.16 -17.78 -13.69
N GLY A 362 -13.46 -18.91 -13.67
CA GLY A 362 -12.09 -19.02 -13.14
C GLY A 362 -11.97 -18.50 -11.70
N PRO A 363 -10.88 -17.78 -11.35
CA PRO A 363 -10.69 -17.20 -10.01
C PRO A 363 -11.75 -16.19 -9.57
N PHE A 364 -12.64 -15.76 -10.46
CA PHE A 364 -13.70 -14.77 -10.20
C PHE A 364 -15.10 -15.38 -10.32
N ALA A 365 -15.22 -16.70 -10.16
CA ALA A 365 -16.50 -17.39 -10.06
C ALA A 365 -17.30 -16.92 -8.83
N ASP A 366 -16.62 -16.78 -7.69
CA ASP A 366 -17.15 -16.29 -6.43
C ASP A 366 -16.05 -15.59 -5.60
N VAL A 367 -16.45 -14.92 -4.51
CA VAL A 367 -15.52 -14.14 -3.66
C VAL A 367 -14.50 -15.04 -2.97
N TYR A 368 -14.90 -16.26 -2.61
CA TYR A 368 -13.98 -17.26 -2.04
C TYR A 368 -12.85 -17.58 -3.01
N SER A 369 -13.19 -17.85 -4.27
CA SER A 369 -12.23 -18.16 -5.33
C SER A 369 -11.22 -17.04 -5.53
N VAL A 370 -11.63 -15.78 -5.38
CA VAL A 370 -10.72 -14.63 -5.45
C VAL A 370 -9.67 -14.70 -4.34
N MET A 371 -10.08 -14.92 -3.09
CA MET A 371 -9.14 -15.03 -1.97
C MET A 371 -8.29 -16.31 -2.07
N ALA A 372 -8.89 -17.45 -2.44
CA ALA A 372 -8.20 -18.73 -2.52
C ALA A 372 -7.11 -18.78 -3.60
N ASN A 373 -7.25 -17.98 -4.66
CA ASN A 373 -6.26 -17.86 -5.73
C ASN A 373 -5.28 -16.70 -5.52
N TRP A 374 -5.42 -15.90 -4.46
CA TRP A 374 -4.47 -14.84 -4.16
C TRP A 374 -3.13 -15.42 -3.69
N GLY A 375 -2.03 -15.01 -4.31
CA GLY A 375 -0.73 -15.66 -4.18
C GLY A 375 0.10 -15.28 -2.95
N ALA A 376 -0.42 -14.44 -2.05
CA ALA A 376 0.28 -13.95 -0.87
C ALA A 376 -0.70 -13.60 0.27
N ASN A 377 -0.18 -13.28 1.46
CA ASN A 377 -1.01 -12.72 2.53
C ASN A 377 -1.27 -11.21 2.35
N HIS A 378 -0.45 -10.50 1.58
CA HIS A 378 -0.58 -9.06 1.35
C HIS A 378 -1.22 -8.69 0.01
N SER A 379 -1.78 -7.48 -0.03
CA SER A 379 -2.22 -6.81 -1.24
C SER A 379 -1.94 -5.31 -1.18
N ALA A 380 -1.63 -4.71 -2.32
CA ALA A 380 -1.70 -3.28 -2.53
C ALA A 380 -3.08 -2.91 -3.07
N SER A 381 -3.60 -1.74 -2.73
CA SER A 381 -4.86 -1.23 -3.27
C SER A 381 -4.70 0.18 -3.79
N SER A 382 -5.22 0.42 -5.00
CA SER A 382 -5.32 1.74 -5.61
C SER A 382 -6.79 2.12 -5.79
N TYR A 383 -7.08 3.41 -5.61
CA TYR A 383 -8.39 3.97 -5.97
C TYR A 383 -8.62 3.90 -7.48
N GLY A 384 -9.87 3.63 -7.86
CA GLY A 384 -10.31 3.45 -9.24
C GLY A 384 -10.20 2.01 -9.74
N HIS A 385 -10.84 1.77 -10.88
CA HIS A 385 -10.70 0.56 -11.69
C HIS A 385 -9.58 0.78 -12.70
N ILE A 386 -8.35 0.46 -12.29
CA ILE A 386 -7.11 0.72 -13.03
C ILE A 386 -6.51 -0.56 -13.63
N GLY A 387 -7.27 -1.65 -13.67
CA GLY A 387 -6.77 -2.96 -14.11
C GLY A 387 -6.27 -2.95 -15.55
N ALA A 388 -6.96 -2.22 -16.45
CA ALA A 388 -6.50 -2.07 -17.84
C ALA A 388 -5.16 -1.31 -17.96
N ASP A 389 -4.95 -0.32 -17.10
CA ASP A 389 -3.70 0.46 -17.05
C ASP A 389 -2.56 -0.40 -16.48
N LEU A 390 -2.84 -1.20 -15.43
CA LEU A 390 -1.90 -2.18 -14.88
C LEU A 390 -1.52 -3.27 -15.89
N ILE A 391 -2.48 -3.81 -16.65
CA ILE A 391 -2.22 -4.80 -17.72
C ILE A 391 -1.30 -4.19 -18.79
N SER A 392 -1.54 -2.92 -19.16
CA SER A 392 -0.70 -2.22 -20.13
C SER A 392 0.72 -2.06 -19.61
N LEU A 393 0.87 -1.58 -18.37
CA LEU A 393 2.16 -1.45 -17.69
C LEU A 393 2.89 -2.80 -17.59
N ALA A 394 2.21 -3.85 -17.14
CA ALA A 394 2.78 -5.19 -17.01
C ALA A 394 3.30 -5.72 -18.35
N SER A 395 2.57 -5.48 -19.46
CA SER A 395 3.03 -5.87 -20.80
C SER A 395 4.29 -5.11 -21.25
N LEU A 396 4.43 -3.83 -20.89
CA LEU A 396 5.65 -3.06 -21.14
C LEU A 396 6.83 -3.57 -20.30
N LEU A 397 6.58 -4.13 -19.12
CA LEU A 397 7.61 -4.74 -18.27
C LEU A 397 7.84 -6.23 -18.56
N ARG A 398 7.02 -6.84 -19.42
CA ARG A 398 6.99 -8.28 -19.71
C ARG A 398 6.73 -9.12 -18.45
N ILE A 399 5.85 -8.61 -17.59
CA ILE A 399 5.33 -9.32 -16.42
C ILE A 399 3.98 -9.94 -16.82
N PRO A 400 3.85 -11.28 -16.92
CA PRO A 400 2.58 -11.92 -17.23
C PRO A 400 1.54 -11.65 -16.14
N VAL A 401 0.29 -11.46 -16.55
CA VAL A 401 -0.85 -11.27 -15.64
C VAL A 401 -1.53 -12.62 -15.41
N SER A 402 -1.35 -13.19 -14.21
CA SER A 402 -1.82 -14.54 -13.87
C SER A 402 -3.26 -14.60 -13.35
N MET A 403 -3.84 -13.46 -13.00
CA MET A 403 -5.22 -13.36 -12.51
C MET A 403 -5.75 -11.93 -12.72
N HIS A 404 -6.86 -11.77 -13.46
CA HIS A 404 -7.59 -10.50 -13.57
C HIS A 404 -9.08 -10.67 -13.88
N ASN A 405 -9.90 -9.69 -13.50
CA ASN A 405 -11.33 -9.58 -13.86
C ASN A 405 -11.64 -8.42 -14.81
N VAL A 406 -10.60 -7.81 -15.40
CA VAL A 406 -10.74 -6.76 -16.41
C VAL A 406 -11.40 -7.33 -17.67
N PRO A 407 -12.40 -6.64 -18.26
CA PRO A 407 -13.02 -7.07 -19.52
C PRO A 407 -11.99 -7.19 -20.65
N GLU A 408 -12.08 -8.25 -21.46
CA GLU A 408 -11.12 -8.52 -22.54
C GLU A 408 -11.00 -7.36 -23.55
N SER A 409 -12.08 -6.62 -23.79
CA SER A 409 -12.11 -5.46 -24.70
C SER A 409 -11.24 -4.29 -24.22
N GLN A 410 -10.88 -4.24 -22.93
CA GLN A 410 -10.01 -3.21 -22.35
C GLN A 410 -8.54 -3.63 -22.30
N ILE A 411 -8.22 -4.90 -22.59
CA ILE A 411 -6.85 -5.38 -22.63
C ILE A 411 -6.11 -4.66 -23.75
N PHE A 412 -5.11 -3.88 -23.37
CA PHE A 412 -4.29 -3.12 -24.29
C PHE A 412 -2.81 -3.46 -24.08
N ARG A 413 -2.20 -4.10 -25.08
CA ARG A 413 -0.82 -4.59 -25.06
C ARG A 413 -0.16 -4.27 -26.40
N PRO A 414 1.18 -4.36 -26.53
CA PRO A 414 1.84 -4.21 -27.82
C PRO A 414 1.25 -5.15 -28.87
N SER A 415 1.11 -4.68 -30.11
CA SER A 415 0.41 -5.42 -31.17
C SER A 415 1.00 -6.80 -31.44
N SER A 416 2.29 -6.99 -31.18
CA SER A 416 2.99 -8.27 -31.32
C SER A 416 2.48 -9.37 -30.39
N TRP A 417 1.81 -9.05 -29.27
CA TRP A 417 1.15 -10.07 -28.42
C TRP A 417 0.12 -10.88 -29.20
N ASN A 418 -0.57 -10.26 -30.16
CA ASN A 418 -1.59 -10.95 -30.97
C ASN A 418 -0.98 -12.07 -31.84
N ALA A 419 0.31 -11.97 -32.21
CA ALA A 419 1.00 -13.01 -32.96
C ALA A 419 1.30 -14.26 -32.12
N PHE A 420 1.25 -14.15 -30.79
CA PHE A 420 1.43 -15.28 -29.87
C PHE A 420 0.12 -16.04 -29.61
N GLY A 421 -1.00 -15.65 -30.23
CA GLY A 421 -2.27 -16.40 -30.19
C GLY A 421 -3.47 -15.55 -29.77
N MET A 422 -4.67 -16.09 -30.01
CA MET A 422 -5.93 -15.41 -29.73
C MET A 422 -6.32 -15.46 -28.24
N ASP A 423 -5.96 -16.54 -27.56
CA ASP A 423 -6.15 -16.67 -26.11
C ASP A 423 -5.30 -15.63 -25.36
N LYS A 424 -5.95 -14.74 -24.62
CA LYS A 424 -5.33 -13.55 -24.03
C LYS A 424 -4.37 -13.86 -22.90
N GLU A 425 -4.61 -14.92 -22.15
CA GLU A 425 -3.70 -15.38 -21.10
C GLU A 425 -2.49 -16.07 -21.73
N GLY A 426 -2.69 -17.09 -22.55
CA GLY A 426 -1.62 -17.85 -23.17
C GLY A 426 -0.72 -17.00 -24.07
N SER A 427 -1.26 -16.02 -24.80
CA SER A 427 -0.47 -15.07 -25.58
C SER A 427 0.41 -14.19 -24.69
N ASP A 428 -0.05 -13.83 -23.49
CA ASP A 428 0.72 -13.04 -22.53
C ASP A 428 1.95 -13.79 -22.03
N TYR A 429 1.75 -15.02 -21.55
CA TYR A 429 2.84 -15.88 -21.07
C TYR A 429 3.88 -16.14 -22.16
N ARG A 430 3.43 -16.47 -23.38
CA ARG A 430 4.35 -16.72 -24.50
C ARG A 430 5.13 -15.47 -24.90
N ALA A 431 4.46 -14.31 -24.98
CA ALA A 431 5.13 -13.05 -25.32
C ALA A 431 6.12 -12.62 -24.23
N CYS A 432 5.71 -12.66 -22.96
CA CYS A 432 6.59 -12.30 -21.83
C CYS A 432 7.81 -13.22 -21.75
N SER A 433 7.63 -14.54 -21.92
CA SER A 433 8.73 -15.50 -21.96
C SER A 433 9.68 -15.24 -23.13
N THR A 434 9.13 -14.94 -24.31
CA THR A 434 9.92 -14.71 -25.53
C THR A 434 10.75 -13.43 -25.46
N TYR A 435 10.16 -12.33 -25.00
CA TYR A 435 10.85 -11.04 -24.93
C TYR A 435 11.73 -10.89 -23.68
N GLY A 436 11.33 -11.49 -22.56
CA GLY A 436 12.01 -11.37 -21.28
C GLY A 436 11.98 -9.96 -20.66
N PRO A 437 12.64 -9.77 -19.50
CA PRO A 437 12.78 -8.49 -18.84
C PRO A 437 13.36 -7.40 -19.75
N LEU A 438 13.00 -6.15 -19.46
CA LEU A 438 13.28 -4.99 -20.29
C LEU A 438 14.75 -4.54 -20.25
N TYR A 439 15.46 -4.73 -19.14
CA TYR A 439 16.77 -4.11 -18.87
C TYR A 439 17.93 -5.10 -18.74
N ARG A 440 17.77 -6.31 -19.29
CA ARG A 440 18.80 -7.36 -19.31
C ARG A 440 20.18 -6.86 -19.74
#